data_AF-A0A969VJ52-F1
#
_entry.id   AF-A0A969VJ52-F1
#
_cell.length_a   1.000
_cell.length_b   1.000
_cell.length_c   1.000
_cell.angle_alpha   90.00
_cell.angle_beta   90.00
_cell.angle_gamma   90.00
#
_symmetry.space_group_name_H-M   'P 1'
#
loop_
_entity.id
_entity.type
_entity.pdbx_description
1 polymer ?
#
loop_
_entity_poly.entity_id
_entity_poly.type
_entity_poly.pdbx_seq_one_letter_code
_entity_poly.pdbx_strand_id
1 'polypeptide(L)'
;MLHDRGIEISHETVRFSLPNNNSSIQAIRLADGRIAMVLNPISAAQSDARRASLYDEIEGGQEETEPATLDGPKAIWGVPRAPMTLAISSDGGATFPLRADLDQSSGHALSNNSANGVNRELSYPSILQDADGRLQIAYTYHRRSIRYIRLYAPPS
;
A
#
# COMPACT_ATOMS: atom_id res chain seq x y z
N MET A 1 17.97 -15.48 21.09
CA MET A 1 17.64 -16.56 20.13
C MET A 1 16.19 -16.95 20.38
N LEU A 2 15.26 -16.55 19.52
CA LEU A 2 13.85 -16.95 19.66
C LEU A 2 13.73 -18.38 19.12
N HIS A 3 13.59 -19.35 20.02
CA HIS A 3 13.30 -20.73 19.66
C HIS A 3 11.80 -20.86 19.41
N ASP A 4 11.37 -20.87 18.15
CA ASP A 4 9.97 -21.08 17.79
C ASP A 4 9.82 -22.37 16.98
N ARG A 5 9.49 -23.48 17.67
CA ARG A 5 8.91 -24.74 17.15
C ARG A 5 9.36 -25.30 15.78
N GLY A 6 10.58 -25.06 15.33
CA GLY A 6 11.07 -25.53 14.02
C GLY A 6 10.67 -24.65 12.83
N ILE A 7 10.21 -23.42 13.09
CA ILE A 7 9.97 -22.41 12.05
C ILE A 7 11.29 -21.66 11.83
N GLU A 8 11.82 -21.73 10.61
CA GLU A 8 12.96 -20.91 10.19
C GLU A 8 12.44 -19.57 9.65
N ILE A 9 12.93 -18.46 10.22
CA ILE A 9 12.59 -17.10 9.78
C ILE A 9 13.88 -16.45 9.28
N SER A 10 13.94 -16.18 7.98
CA SER A 10 15.00 -15.38 7.37
C SER A 10 14.52 -13.94 7.15
N HIS A 11 15.48 -13.01 7.12
CA HIS A 11 15.23 -11.60 6.87
C HIS A 11 16.14 -11.14 5.73
N GLU A 12 15.55 -10.53 4.71
CA GLU A 12 16.28 -9.93 3.60
C GLU A 12 15.70 -8.55 3.31
N THR A 13 16.57 -7.56 3.16
CA THR A 13 16.18 -6.19 2.80
C THR A 13 16.79 -5.86 1.44
N VAL A 14 15.96 -5.89 0.41
CA VAL A 14 16.36 -5.55 -0.96
C VAL A 14 15.66 -4.28 -1.44
N ARG A 15 16.36 -3.48 -2.24
CA ARG A 15 15.72 -2.42 -3.01
C ARG A 15 14.90 -3.06 -4.13
N PHE A 16 13.60 -2.96 -3.98
CA PHE A 16 12.67 -3.49 -4.96
C PHE A 16 12.36 -2.43 -6.03
N SER A 17 12.29 -2.85 -7.30
CA SER A 17 12.17 -1.93 -8.45
C SER A 17 10.80 -1.27 -8.58
N LEU A 18 9.78 -1.87 -7.94
CA LEU A 18 8.44 -1.32 -7.91
C LEU A 18 8.23 -0.57 -6.58
N PRO A 19 8.10 0.77 -6.59
CA PRO A 19 7.94 1.54 -5.37
C PRO A 19 6.65 1.20 -4.65
N ASN A 20 6.60 1.45 -3.35
CA ASN A 20 5.37 1.50 -2.58
C ASN A 20 5.51 2.55 -1.49
N ASN A 21 4.50 3.40 -1.31
CA ASN A 21 4.47 4.33 -0.20
C ASN A 21 3.87 3.67 1.05
N ASN A 22 3.76 4.42 2.15
CA ASN A 22 3.20 3.90 3.40
C ASN A 22 1.66 3.79 3.31
N SER A 23 1.17 2.83 2.54
CA SER A 23 -0.24 2.55 2.24
C SER A 23 -0.58 1.06 2.34
N SER A 24 0.36 0.25 2.87
CA SER A 24 0.38 -1.21 2.86
C SER A 24 0.65 -1.81 1.47
N ILE A 25 0.86 -3.12 1.45
CA ILE A 25 1.13 -3.96 0.29
C ILE A 25 0.68 -5.38 0.65
N GLN A 26 0.08 -6.08 -0.31
CA GLN A 26 -0.37 -7.46 -0.13
C GLN A 26 -0.02 -8.27 -1.36
N ALA A 27 0.38 -9.52 -1.17
CA ALA A 27 0.74 -10.42 -2.25
C ALA A 27 0.28 -11.85 -1.96
N ILE A 28 -0.15 -12.55 -3.01
CA ILE A 28 -0.49 -13.97 -2.97
C ILE A 28 0.19 -14.70 -4.14
N ARG A 29 0.47 -15.98 -3.94
CA ARG A 29 0.76 -16.90 -5.04
C ARG A 29 -0.57 -17.38 -5.64
N LEU A 30 -0.71 -17.26 -6.95
CA LEU A 30 -1.85 -17.75 -7.70
C LEU A 30 -1.75 -19.27 -7.92
N ALA A 31 -2.88 -19.91 -8.21
CA ALA A 31 -2.97 -21.33 -8.52
C ALA A 31 -2.11 -21.75 -9.72
N ASP A 32 -1.85 -20.83 -10.66
CA ASP A 32 -0.96 -21.05 -11.81
C ASP A 32 0.53 -20.81 -11.51
N GLY A 33 0.87 -20.51 -10.26
CA GLY A 33 2.23 -20.33 -9.78
C GLY A 33 2.76 -18.90 -9.86
N ARG A 34 2.07 -17.98 -10.56
CA ARG A 34 2.42 -16.55 -10.61
C ARG A 34 2.22 -15.87 -9.26
N ILE A 35 2.81 -14.69 -9.07
CA ILE A 35 2.59 -13.85 -7.89
C ILE A 35 1.73 -12.65 -8.30
N ALA A 36 0.63 -12.43 -7.57
CA ALA A 36 -0.20 -11.24 -7.69
C ALA A 36 0.02 -10.35 -6.47
N MET A 37 0.24 -9.06 -6.70
CA MET A 37 0.53 -8.08 -5.66
C MET A 37 -0.33 -6.84 -5.85
N VAL A 38 -0.92 -6.34 -4.77
CA VAL A 38 -1.74 -5.13 -4.76
C VAL A 38 -1.07 -4.08 -3.88
N LEU A 39 -0.85 -2.90 -4.45
CA LEU A 39 -0.06 -1.83 -3.86
C LEU A 39 -0.35 -0.47 -4.52
N ASN A 40 0.28 0.59 -3.99
CA ASN A 40 0.31 1.91 -4.63
C ASN A 40 1.72 2.17 -5.19
N PRO A 41 1.96 2.06 -6.51
CA PRO A 41 3.29 2.11 -7.11
C PRO A 41 3.84 3.55 -7.22
N ILE A 42 3.92 4.24 -6.09
CA ILE A 42 4.32 5.64 -5.97
C ILE A 42 5.31 5.81 -4.81
N SER A 43 6.29 6.67 -5.01
CA SER A 43 7.30 7.04 -4.01
C SER A 43 7.32 8.55 -3.76
N ALA A 44 7.99 8.96 -2.69
CA ALA A 44 8.19 10.36 -2.36
C ALA A 44 8.94 11.15 -3.46
N ALA A 45 9.72 10.49 -4.31
CA ALA A 45 10.44 11.12 -5.41
C ALA A 45 9.51 11.55 -6.56
N GLN A 46 8.27 11.06 -6.59
CA GLN A 46 7.28 11.32 -7.64
C GLN A 46 6.24 12.36 -7.22
N SER A 47 6.35 12.95 -6.03
CA SER A 47 5.39 13.93 -5.52
C SER A 47 6.02 14.87 -4.51
N ASP A 48 5.67 16.15 -4.59
CA ASP A 48 6.06 17.19 -3.63
C ASP A 48 5.10 17.30 -2.43
N ALA A 49 4.02 16.51 -2.39
CA ALA A 49 3.03 16.57 -1.32
C ALA A 49 3.63 16.14 0.03
N ARG A 50 3.55 17.00 1.05
CA ARG A 50 4.08 16.74 2.39
C ARG A 50 3.09 17.14 3.49
N ARG A 51 3.15 16.45 4.63
CA ARG A 51 2.49 16.85 5.88
C ARG A 51 3.40 16.66 7.09
N ALA A 52 3.11 17.34 8.20
CA ALA A 52 3.94 17.33 9.41
C ALA A 52 3.88 15.96 10.12
N SER A 53 2.68 15.45 10.41
CA SER A 53 2.50 14.09 10.93
C SER A 53 1.22 13.43 10.40
N LEU A 54 1.04 12.15 10.72
CA LEU A 54 -0.17 11.43 10.35
C LEU A 54 -1.39 11.86 11.20
N TYR A 55 -1.22 12.21 12.47
CA TYR A 55 -2.30 12.22 13.46
C TYR A 55 -2.68 13.60 13.99
N ASP A 56 -2.06 14.67 13.48
CA ASP A 56 -2.19 16.03 14.02
C ASP A 56 -3.64 16.56 14.06
N GLU A 57 -4.53 15.97 13.26
CA GLU A 57 -5.93 16.39 13.15
C GLU A 57 -6.93 15.48 13.89
N ILE A 58 -6.48 14.42 14.58
CA ILE A 58 -7.38 13.41 15.20
C ILE A 58 -7.68 13.70 16.68
N GLU A 59 -6.90 14.50 17.39
CA GLU A 59 -7.11 14.70 18.84
C GLU A 59 -7.49 16.13 19.21
N GLY A 60 -8.64 16.25 19.89
CA GLY A 60 -8.94 17.42 20.70
C GLY A 60 -7.99 17.48 21.89
N GLY A 61 -6.96 18.32 21.76
CA GLY A 61 -6.13 18.80 22.86
C GLY A 61 -5.06 17.83 23.34
N GLN A 62 -3.94 17.77 22.64
CA GLN A 62 -2.62 17.61 23.28
C GLN A 62 -1.59 18.42 22.49
N GLU A 63 -0.71 19.07 23.23
CA GLU A 63 0.25 20.08 22.78
C GLU A 63 1.05 19.63 21.55
N GLU A 64 1.35 20.61 20.69
CA GLU A 64 2.33 20.50 19.62
C GLU A 64 3.68 20.03 20.20
N THR A 65 3.89 18.72 20.29
CA THR A 65 5.24 18.21 20.47
C THR A 65 5.92 18.34 19.11
N GLU A 66 6.59 19.48 18.91
CA GLU A 66 7.67 19.63 17.94
C GLU A 66 8.44 18.30 17.88
N PRO A 67 8.49 17.63 16.71
CA PRO A 67 9.16 16.35 16.61
C PRO A 67 10.59 16.56 17.08
N ALA A 68 10.99 15.84 18.13
CA ALA A 68 12.36 15.87 18.63
C ALA A 68 13.31 15.79 17.43
N THR A 69 14.27 16.71 17.35
CA THR A 69 15.29 16.72 16.31
C THR A 69 16.18 15.50 16.49
N LEU A 70 15.72 14.36 15.98
CA LEU A 70 16.49 13.13 15.89
C LEU A 70 17.39 13.28 14.67
N ASP A 71 18.70 13.24 14.89
CA ASP A 71 19.67 13.11 13.81
C ASP A 71 19.37 11.83 13.03
N GLY A 72 18.89 11.96 11.79
CA GLY A 72 18.53 10.83 10.94
C GLY A 72 17.59 11.21 9.79
N PRO A 73 17.28 10.25 8.89
CA PRO A 73 16.34 10.46 7.80
C PRO A 73 14.95 10.83 8.35
N LYS A 74 14.47 12.02 8.00
CA LYS A 74 13.12 12.46 8.39
C LYS A 74 12.06 11.59 7.70
N ALA A 75 11.03 11.20 8.46
CA ALA A 75 9.88 10.53 7.89
C ALA A 75 9.21 11.44 6.84
N ILE A 76 8.83 10.84 5.70
CA ILE A 76 8.12 11.54 4.64
C ILE A 76 6.64 11.17 4.71
N TRP A 77 5.80 12.14 5.09
CA TRP A 77 4.36 11.98 5.13
C TRP A 77 3.70 12.72 3.96
N GLY A 78 2.48 12.31 3.60
CA GLY A 78 1.68 13.02 2.58
C GLY A 78 1.89 12.59 1.13
N VAL A 79 2.72 11.58 0.88
CA VAL A 79 2.85 10.97 -0.46
C VAL A 79 1.47 10.46 -0.92
N PRO A 80 0.99 10.82 -2.13
CA PRO A 80 -0.33 10.44 -2.59
C PRO A 80 -0.51 8.92 -2.59
N ARG A 81 -1.66 8.41 -2.15
CA ARG A 81 -1.95 6.97 -2.14
C ARG A 81 -2.90 6.62 -3.28
N ALA A 82 -2.40 6.74 -4.51
CA ALA A 82 -3.04 6.35 -5.75
C ALA A 82 -1.97 6.25 -6.87
N PRO A 83 -2.20 5.48 -7.95
CA PRO A 83 -3.33 4.57 -8.18
C PRO A 83 -3.31 3.35 -7.26
N MET A 84 -4.41 2.61 -7.18
CA MET A 84 -4.42 1.26 -6.62
C MET A 84 -4.15 0.27 -7.76
N THR A 85 -3.07 -0.48 -7.69
CA THR A 85 -2.57 -1.27 -8.84
C THR A 85 -2.45 -2.74 -8.48
N LEU A 86 -2.88 -3.61 -9.39
CA LEU A 86 -2.54 -5.02 -9.42
C LEU A 86 -1.30 -5.22 -10.27
N ALA A 87 -0.26 -5.83 -9.71
CA ALA A 87 0.98 -6.18 -10.39
C ALA A 87 1.17 -7.70 -10.39
N ILE A 88 1.55 -8.29 -11.53
CA ILE A 88 1.76 -9.72 -11.69
C ILE A 88 3.22 -10.02 -12.04
N SER A 89 3.77 -11.04 -11.39
CA SER A 89 5.09 -11.61 -11.65
C SER A 89 4.98 -13.08 -12.06
N SER A 90 5.77 -13.48 -13.06
CA SER A 90 5.93 -14.86 -13.51
C SER A 90 7.32 -15.44 -13.20
N ASP A 91 8.21 -14.65 -12.61
CA ASP A 91 9.62 -14.98 -12.35
C ASP A 91 9.94 -15.07 -10.84
N GLY A 92 8.94 -15.49 -10.05
CA GLY A 92 9.11 -15.67 -8.60
C GLY A 92 9.19 -14.37 -7.80
N GLY A 93 8.72 -13.24 -8.37
CA GLY A 93 8.71 -11.94 -7.72
C GLY A 93 9.94 -11.09 -8.02
N ALA A 94 10.81 -11.51 -8.93
CA ALA A 94 11.96 -10.72 -9.34
C ALA A 94 11.55 -9.47 -10.14
N THR A 95 10.55 -9.60 -11.02
CA THR A 95 9.99 -8.49 -11.79
C THR A 95 8.47 -8.53 -11.87
N PHE A 96 7.85 -7.36 -12.07
CA PHE A 96 6.40 -7.20 -12.18
C PHE A 96 6.04 -6.37 -13.42
N PRO A 97 6.18 -6.94 -14.64
CA PRO A 97 5.96 -6.23 -15.90
C PRO A 97 4.48 -6.03 -16.22
N LEU A 98 3.62 -6.97 -15.81
CA LEU A 98 2.18 -6.90 -16.04
C LEU A 98 1.52 -6.12 -14.91
N ARG A 99 0.90 -4.98 -15.23
CA ARG A 99 0.24 -4.10 -14.26
C ARG A 99 -1.11 -3.63 -14.77
N ALA A 100 -2.09 -3.62 -13.88
CA ALA A 100 -3.42 -3.10 -14.15
C ALA A 100 -3.84 -2.18 -13.00
N ASP A 101 -4.13 -0.93 -13.31
CA ASP A 101 -4.69 -0.02 -12.31
C ASP A 101 -6.14 -0.41 -12.05
N LEU A 102 -6.40 -0.81 -10.81
CA LEU A 102 -7.71 -1.23 -10.33
C LEU A 102 -8.61 -0.02 -10.06
N ASP A 103 -8.01 1.11 -9.67
CA ASP A 103 -8.71 2.35 -9.40
C ASP A 103 -7.78 3.57 -9.44
N GLN A 104 -8.36 4.71 -9.80
CA GLN A 104 -7.69 5.99 -9.95
C GLN A 104 -8.25 7.00 -8.95
N SER A 105 -7.38 7.83 -8.40
CA SER A 105 -7.77 8.96 -7.58
C SER A 105 -6.66 9.99 -7.54
N SER A 106 -6.94 11.20 -7.02
CA SER A 106 -5.87 12.17 -6.75
C SER A 106 -4.91 11.68 -5.65
N GLY A 107 -5.31 10.64 -4.90
CA GLY A 107 -4.48 10.05 -3.84
C GLY A 107 -4.28 10.99 -2.65
N HIS A 108 -5.01 12.10 -2.60
CA HIS A 108 -4.84 13.15 -1.60
C HIS A 108 -4.94 12.57 -0.18
N ALA A 109 -3.81 12.54 0.53
CA ALA A 109 -3.63 11.90 1.83
C ALA A 109 -3.05 12.88 2.87
N LEU A 110 -3.36 14.18 2.74
CA LEU A 110 -2.84 15.21 3.64
C LEU A 110 -3.60 15.27 4.97
N SER A 111 -4.86 14.86 4.99
CA SER A 111 -5.70 14.82 6.18
C SER A 111 -6.12 13.39 6.52
N ASN A 112 -6.12 13.04 7.80
CA ASN A 112 -6.73 11.80 8.28
C ASN A 112 -8.24 11.93 8.55
N ASN A 113 -8.74 13.16 8.66
CA ASN A 113 -10.15 13.43 8.83
C ASN A 113 -10.88 13.23 7.50
N SER A 114 -11.77 12.24 7.46
CA SER A 114 -12.52 11.87 6.25
C SER A 114 -13.92 12.47 6.20
N ALA A 115 -14.36 13.21 7.23
CA ALA A 115 -15.72 13.74 7.35
C ALA A 115 -16.11 14.66 6.18
N ASN A 116 -15.18 15.54 5.77
CA ASN A 116 -15.42 16.51 4.69
C ASN A 116 -15.12 15.96 3.28
N GLY A 117 -14.69 14.70 3.17
CA GLY A 117 -14.43 14.04 1.88
C GLY A 117 -13.24 14.58 1.08
N VAL A 118 -12.33 15.31 1.72
CA VAL A 118 -11.10 15.85 1.09
C VAL A 118 -10.04 14.77 0.89
N ASN A 119 -10.00 13.76 1.78
CA ASN A 119 -9.15 12.60 1.60
C ASN A 119 -9.60 11.79 0.38
N ARG A 120 -8.66 11.54 -0.54
CA ARG A 120 -8.82 10.80 -1.79
C ARG A 120 -7.85 9.62 -1.87
N GLU A 121 -7.40 9.13 -0.73
CA GLU A 121 -6.47 8.01 -0.61
C GLU A 121 -7.15 6.68 -0.96
N LEU A 122 -6.37 5.74 -1.51
CA LEU A 122 -6.70 4.34 -1.71
C LEU A 122 -5.64 3.55 -0.92
N SER A 123 -6.02 2.73 0.06
CA SER A 123 -5.05 2.18 1.01
C SER A 123 -5.46 0.84 1.61
N TYR A 124 -4.50 0.15 2.21
CA TYR A 124 -4.72 -1.10 2.95
C TYR A 124 -5.41 -2.17 2.09
N PRO A 125 -4.80 -2.56 0.97
CA PRO A 125 -5.36 -3.61 0.15
C PRO A 125 -5.34 -4.95 0.89
N SER A 126 -6.28 -5.81 0.50
CA SER A 126 -6.33 -7.24 0.77
C SER A 126 -6.61 -7.94 -0.55
N ILE A 127 -6.02 -9.12 -0.76
CA ILE A 127 -6.20 -9.93 -1.96
C ILE A 127 -6.30 -11.41 -1.56
N LEU A 128 -7.21 -12.12 -2.22
CA LEU A 128 -7.26 -13.58 -2.24
C LEU A 128 -7.65 -14.05 -3.65
N GLN A 129 -7.35 -15.30 -3.97
CA GLN A 129 -7.87 -15.96 -5.17
C GLN A 129 -8.99 -16.92 -4.75
N ASP A 130 -10.14 -16.87 -5.42
CA ASP A 130 -11.24 -17.80 -5.19
C ASP A 130 -11.06 -19.13 -5.95
N ALA A 131 -11.97 -20.08 -5.70
CA ALA A 131 -11.93 -21.41 -6.34
C ALA A 131 -12.19 -21.38 -7.85
N ASP A 132 -12.82 -20.31 -8.37
CA ASP A 132 -13.02 -20.09 -9.81
C ASP A 132 -11.78 -19.45 -10.47
N GLY A 133 -10.71 -19.20 -9.69
CA GLY A 133 -9.48 -18.56 -10.15
C GLY A 133 -9.54 -17.04 -10.23
N ARG A 134 -10.61 -16.39 -9.74
CA ARG A 134 -10.74 -14.93 -9.73
C ARG A 134 -10.03 -14.33 -8.53
N LEU A 135 -9.43 -13.17 -8.73
CA LEU A 135 -8.90 -12.33 -7.67
C LEU A 135 -10.05 -11.55 -7.03
N GLN A 136 -10.11 -11.63 -5.71
CA GLN A 136 -11.00 -10.88 -4.84
C GLN A 136 -10.15 -9.85 -4.10
N ILE A 137 -10.39 -8.57 -4.37
CA ILE A 137 -9.55 -7.48 -3.87
C ILE A 137 -10.43 -6.49 -3.13
N ALA A 138 -10.04 -6.13 -1.92
CA ALA A 138 -10.70 -5.10 -1.13
C ALA A 138 -9.67 -4.07 -0.63
N TYR A 139 -10.07 -2.82 -0.49
CA TYR A 139 -9.22 -1.77 0.09
C TYR A 139 -10.05 -0.66 0.71
N THR A 140 -9.42 0.09 1.60
CA THR A 140 -9.98 1.32 2.16
C THR A 140 -10.07 2.38 1.07
N TYR A 141 -11.28 2.85 0.81
CA TYR A 141 -11.60 3.90 -0.14
C TYR A 141 -11.83 5.21 0.62
N HIS A 142 -10.89 6.15 0.46
CA HIS A 142 -10.96 7.53 0.98
C HIS A 142 -11.13 7.64 2.50
N ARG A 143 -10.79 6.58 3.25
CA ARG A 143 -11.08 6.42 4.69
C ARG A 143 -12.56 6.60 5.05
N ARG A 144 -13.46 6.22 4.14
CA ARG A 144 -14.92 6.36 4.32
C ARG A 144 -15.67 5.06 4.08
N SER A 145 -15.18 4.25 3.16
CA SER A 145 -15.81 3.00 2.79
C SER A 145 -14.77 1.96 2.40
N ILE A 146 -15.25 0.74 2.15
CA ILE A 146 -14.46 -0.31 1.53
C ILE A 146 -14.86 -0.37 0.06
N ARG A 147 -13.88 -0.44 -0.83
CA ARG A 147 -14.10 -0.78 -2.23
C ARG A 147 -13.68 -2.22 -2.45
N TYR A 148 -14.46 -2.93 -3.26
CA TYR A 148 -14.28 -4.34 -3.57
C TYR A 148 -14.31 -4.54 -5.08
N ILE A 149 -13.36 -5.32 -5.60
CA ILE A 149 -13.19 -5.62 -7.02
C ILE A 149 -13.00 -7.13 -7.17
N ARG A 150 -13.67 -7.69 -8.18
CA ARG A 150 -13.50 -9.06 -8.64
C ARG A 150 -13.05 -9.07 -10.09
N LEU A 151 -11.92 -9.71 -10.38
CA LEU A 151 -11.41 -9.85 -11.75
C LEU A 151 -10.59 -11.13 -11.91
N TYR A 152 -10.34 -11.56 -13.15
CA TYR A 152 -9.28 -12.53 -13.40
C TYR A 152 -7.92 -11.82 -13.43
N ALA A 153 -6.86 -12.53 -13.06
CA ALA A 153 -5.51 -12.03 -13.27
C ALA A 153 -5.30 -11.75 -14.78
N PRO A 154 -4.61 -10.66 -15.17
CA PRO A 154 -4.25 -10.41 -16.55
C PRO A 154 -3.60 -11.63 -17.20
N PRO A 155 -3.91 -11.95 -18.46
CA PRO A 155 -3.21 -13.00 -19.18
C PRO A 155 -1.72 -12.64 -19.33
N SER A 156 -0.88 -13.66 -19.47
CA SER A 156 0.56 -13.53 -19.78
C SER A 156 0.82 -12.98 -21.17
#